data_AF-A0AA42Z6J9-F1
#
_entry.id   AF-A0AA42Z6J9-F1
#
_cell.length_a   1.000
_cell.length_b   1.000
_cell.length_c   1.000
_cell.angle_alpha   90.00
_cell.angle_beta   90.00
_cell.angle_gamma   90.00
#
_symmetry.space_group_name_H-M   'P 1'
#
loop_
_entity.id
_entity.type
_entity.pdbx_description
1 polymer ?
#
loop_
_entity_poly.entity_id
_entity_poly.type
_entity_poly.pdbx_seq_one_letter_code
_entity_poly.pdbx_strand_id
1 'polypeptide(L)'
;MSHRMRSHRLVLSVTVALLLLGSTTIGADNTNWFVSFERVQVPPVERSDTTQLVDAGTIQTDGFSELVFSLGGEFKEGIPESGKVGVILIPDMPVFTELLRTEGEFIFPLEASVDIRGLSSAIFISDQQTAKVAFPRYRVYVYNETTSGAMVSLFVYRTR
;
A
#
# COMPACT_ATOMS: atom_id res chain seq x y z
N MET A 1 -59.54 16.22 39.21
CA MET A 1 -59.99 16.82 37.94
C MET A 1 -58.90 16.62 36.91
N SER A 2 -59.17 15.74 35.96
CA SER A 2 -58.28 15.29 34.89
C SER A 2 -58.41 16.23 33.70
N HIS A 3 -57.29 16.74 33.17
CA HIS A 3 -57.29 17.51 31.93
C HIS A 3 -56.48 16.79 30.85
N ARG A 4 -57.19 16.62 29.73
CA ARG A 4 -56.89 15.99 28.44
C ARG A 4 -55.53 16.28 27.79
N MET A 5 -55.02 15.22 27.16
CA MET A 5 -54.51 15.10 25.77
C MET A 5 -53.71 16.26 25.16
N ARG A 6 -52.49 15.95 24.70
CA ARG A 6 -52.13 16.13 23.28
C ARG A 6 -51.03 15.17 22.84
N SER A 7 -51.40 14.36 21.85
CA SER A 7 -50.56 13.48 21.06
C SER A 7 -49.59 14.28 20.19
N HIS A 8 -48.29 13.98 20.24
CA HIS A 8 -47.37 14.18 19.13
C HIS A 8 -46.50 12.93 18.98
N ARG A 9 -46.75 12.19 17.89
CA ARG A 9 -45.84 11.19 17.36
C ARG A 9 -44.63 11.95 16.82
N LEU A 10 -43.44 11.65 17.31
CA LEU A 10 -42.19 12.06 16.66
C LEU A 10 -41.43 10.80 16.30
N VAL A 11 -41.51 10.49 15.01
CA VAL A 11 -40.67 9.53 14.30
C VAL A 11 -39.28 10.16 14.25
N LEU A 12 -38.28 9.54 14.87
CA LEU A 12 -36.88 9.91 14.65
C LEU A 12 -36.23 8.80 13.82
N SER A 13 -35.98 9.13 12.56
CA SER A 13 -35.39 8.26 11.56
C SER A 13 -33.97 7.85 11.91
N VAL A 14 -33.72 6.56 11.84
CA VAL A 14 -32.40 5.93 11.80
C VAL A 14 -31.70 6.37 10.52
N THR A 15 -30.50 6.96 10.62
CA THR A 15 -29.61 7.16 9.47
C THR A 15 -28.29 6.47 9.77
N VAL A 16 -28.17 5.21 9.35
CA VAL A 16 -26.89 4.49 9.32
C VAL A 16 -26.18 4.95 8.04
N ALA A 17 -25.18 5.81 8.19
CA ALA A 17 -24.27 6.15 7.10
C ALA A 17 -23.21 5.05 7.01
N LEU A 18 -23.42 4.09 6.11
CA LEU A 18 -22.43 3.09 5.74
C LEU A 18 -21.43 3.73 4.77
N LEU A 19 -20.30 4.21 5.29
CA LEU A 19 -19.17 4.68 4.50
C LEU A 19 -18.46 3.45 3.89
N LEU A 20 -18.91 3.07 2.69
CA LEU A 20 -18.13 2.21 1.80
C LEU A 20 -16.95 3.02 1.26
N LEU A 21 -15.82 2.99 1.96
CA LEU A 21 -14.53 3.36 1.38
C LEU A 21 -14.19 2.28 0.34
N GLY A 22 -14.66 2.50 -0.89
CA GLY A 22 -14.19 1.75 -2.04
C GLY A 22 -12.75 2.16 -2.29
N SER A 23 -11.81 1.31 -1.91
CA SER A 23 -10.41 1.43 -2.33
C SER A 23 -10.37 1.32 -3.85
N THR A 24 -10.24 2.44 -4.55
CA THR A 24 -9.99 2.44 -5.99
C THR A 24 -8.58 1.89 -6.19
N THR A 25 -8.47 0.62 -6.58
CA THR A 25 -7.24 0.10 -7.15
C THR A 25 -7.02 0.81 -8.49
N ILE A 26 -6.08 1.76 -8.52
CA ILE A 26 -5.61 2.38 -9.75
C ILE A 26 -4.96 1.27 -10.57
N GLY A 27 -5.52 1.02 -11.77
CA GLY A 27 -5.14 -0.11 -12.62
C GLY A 27 -3.67 -0.08 -13.00
N ALA A 28 -2.99 -1.21 -12.83
CA ALA A 28 -1.64 -1.40 -13.31
C ALA A 28 -1.60 -1.36 -14.85
N ASP A 29 -0.76 -0.52 -15.44
CA ASP A 29 -0.41 -0.65 -16.85
C ASP A 29 0.51 -1.88 -16.98
N ASN A 30 0.00 -2.94 -17.60
CA ASN A 30 0.63 -4.25 -17.66
C ASN A 30 0.91 -4.62 -19.11
N THR A 31 1.96 -4.03 -19.69
CA THR A 31 2.62 -4.69 -20.84
C THR A 31 3.38 -5.91 -20.32
N ASN A 32 3.57 -6.97 -21.12
CA ASN A 32 4.19 -8.21 -20.62
C ASN A 32 5.53 -8.04 -19.86
N TRP A 33 6.25 -6.94 -20.06
CA TRP A 33 7.56 -6.68 -19.46
C TRP A 33 7.53 -5.64 -18.35
N PHE A 34 6.55 -4.74 -18.34
CA PHE A 34 6.48 -3.63 -17.39
C PHE A 34 5.17 -3.67 -16.60
N VAL A 35 5.27 -3.42 -15.29
CA VAL A 35 4.14 -3.28 -14.38
C VAL A 35 4.34 -2.00 -13.58
N SER A 36 3.31 -1.16 -13.51
CA SER A 36 3.28 -0.02 -12.58
C SER A 36 2.13 -0.11 -11.60
N PHE A 37 2.35 0.43 -10.40
CA PHE A 37 1.31 0.72 -9.42
C PHE A 37 1.42 2.20 -9.13
N GLU A 38 0.48 3.00 -9.61
CA GLU A 38 0.65 4.46 -9.62
C GLU A 38 -0.24 5.13 -8.59
N ARG A 39 0.32 6.12 -7.91
CA ARG A 39 -0.40 7.01 -6.98
C ARG A 39 -1.18 6.25 -5.89
N VAL A 40 -0.58 5.18 -5.36
CA VAL A 40 -1.09 4.45 -4.20
C VAL A 40 -1.02 5.37 -2.98
N GLN A 41 -2.16 5.62 -2.34
CA GLN A 41 -2.20 6.40 -1.11
C GLN A 41 -1.72 5.55 0.07
N VAL A 42 -0.69 6.02 0.77
CA VAL A 42 -0.06 5.29 1.88
C VAL A 42 -0.04 6.18 3.13
N PRO A 43 -0.86 5.88 4.15
CA PRO A 43 -0.80 6.58 5.42
C PRO A 43 0.49 6.23 6.18
N PRO A 44 0.87 7.00 7.22
CA PRO A 44 1.88 6.59 8.18
C PRO A 44 1.61 5.19 8.73
N VAL A 45 2.51 4.24 8.44
CA VAL A 45 2.46 2.86 8.91
C VAL A 45 3.87 2.29 8.95
N GLU A 46 4.20 1.65 10.08
CA GLU A 46 5.50 1.02 10.25
C GLU A 46 5.65 -0.22 9.39
N ARG A 47 6.87 -0.50 8.93
CA ARG A 47 7.18 -1.73 8.19
C ARG A 47 6.82 -2.99 8.99
N SER A 48 6.96 -2.92 10.32
CA SER A 48 6.65 -3.98 11.27
C SER A 48 5.16 -4.19 11.51
N ASP A 49 4.29 -3.22 11.20
CA ASP A 49 2.84 -3.38 11.37
C ASP A 49 2.23 -4.06 10.12
N THR A 50 2.51 -5.36 10.01
CA THR A 50 2.13 -6.19 8.85
C THR A 50 0.63 -6.24 8.57
N THR A 51 -0.20 -5.89 9.55
CA THR A 51 -1.66 -5.90 9.43
C THR A 51 -2.22 -4.61 8.81
N GLN A 52 -1.45 -3.52 8.87
CA GLN A 52 -1.86 -2.20 8.40
C GLN A 52 -1.17 -1.79 7.09
N LEU A 53 -0.28 -2.63 6.56
CA LEU A 53 0.38 -2.37 5.27
C LEU A 53 -0.64 -2.22 4.14
N VAL A 54 -0.35 -1.31 3.21
CA VAL A 54 -1.21 -1.09 2.05
C VAL A 54 -0.93 -2.17 0.99
N ASP A 55 -1.91 -3.02 0.70
CA ASP A 55 -1.86 -3.95 -0.43
C ASP A 55 -2.06 -3.17 -1.75
N ALA A 56 -1.02 -3.11 -2.58
CA ALA A 56 -1.05 -2.44 -3.87
C ALA A 56 -1.41 -3.39 -5.03
N GLY A 57 -1.46 -4.71 -4.81
CA GLY A 57 -1.79 -5.71 -5.81
C GLY A 57 -0.71 -6.77 -6.00
N THR A 58 -0.60 -7.31 -7.20
CA THR A 58 0.29 -8.46 -7.50
C THR A 58 1.04 -8.29 -8.81
N ILE A 59 2.22 -8.90 -8.89
CA ILE A 59 3.10 -8.92 -10.06
C ILE A 59 3.25 -10.37 -10.51
N GLN A 60 2.91 -10.67 -11.77
CA GLN A 60 3.17 -11.97 -12.40
C GLN A 60 4.59 -12.02 -12.95
N THR A 61 5.30 -13.11 -12.68
CA THR A 61 6.73 -13.29 -12.99
C THR A 61 7.02 -14.59 -13.74
N ASP A 62 5.99 -15.34 -14.15
CA ASP A 62 6.14 -16.51 -15.03
C ASP A 62 6.94 -16.18 -16.30
N GLY A 63 7.97 -16.98 -16.58
CA GLY A 63 8.83 -16.81 -17.76
C GLY A 63 9.84 -15.66 -17.66
N PHE A 64 10.05 -15.10 -16.47
CA PHE A 64 11.09 -14.12 -16.15
C PHE A 64 12.02 -14.68 -15.06
N SER A 65 13.24 -14.16 -15.00
CA SER A 65 14.29 -14.57 -14.03
C SER A 65 14.64 -13.47 -13.03
N GLU A 66 14.33 -12.20 -13.37
CA GLU A 66 14.64 -11.04 -12.54
C GLU A 66 13.57 -9.94 -12.62
N LEU A 67 13.51 -9.13 -11.56
CA LEU A 67 12.81 -7.85 -11.50
C LEU A 67 13.83 -6.73 -11.34
N VAL A 68 13.65 -5.65 -12.10
CA VAL A 68 14.27 -4.35 -11.85
C VAL A 68 13.15 -3.41 -11.41
N PHE A 69 13.22 -2.88 -10.19
CA PHE A 69 12.13 -2.11 -9.62
C PHE A 69 12.63 -0.89 -8.85
N SER A 70 11.80 0.15 -8.84
CA SER A 70 12.06 1.40 -8.13
C SER A 70 10.74 2.01 -7.70
N LEU A 71 10.77 2.78 -6.63
CA LEU A 71 9.61 3.52 -6.17
C LEU A 71 9.90 5.02 -6.18
N GLY A 72 8.85 5.80 -6.35
CA GLY A 72 8.90 7.25 -6.21
C GLY A 72 7.54 7.78 -5.83
N GLY A 73 7.48 9.02 -5.37
CA GLY A 73 6.24 9.55 -4.87
C GLY A 73 6.34 10.98 -4.36
N GLU A 74 5.26 11.40 -3.72
CA GLU A 74 5.13 12.74 -3.17
C GLU A 74 4.37 12.70 -1.83
N PHE A 75 4.81 13.51 -0.86
CA PHE A 75 4.04 13.78 0.35
C PHE A 75 2.96 14.83 0.08
N LYS A 76 1.76 14.64 0.66
CA LYS A 76 0.62 15.53 0.43
C LYS A 76 0.33 16.49 1.58
N GLU A 77 0.72 16.14 2.80
CA GLU A 77 0.31 16.86 4.02
C GLU A 77 1.48 17.63 4.67
N GLY A 78 2.67 17.59 4.07
CA GLY A 78 3.88 18.25 4.55
C GLY A 78 5.13 17.43 4.20
N ILE A 79 6.30 18.06 4.21
CA ILE A 79 7.57 17.33 4.03
C ILE A 79 7.99 16.80 5.39
N PRO A 80 8.03 15.47 5.61
CA PRO A 80 8.47 14.91 6.88
C PRO A 80 9.97 15.15 7.07
N GLU A 81 10.37 15.40 8.33
CA GLU A 81 11.78 15.64 8.68
C GLU A 81 12.64 14.38 8.47
N SER A 82 12.06 13.22 8.78
CA SER A 82 12.70 11.92 8.64
C SER A 82 11.71 10.77 8.47
N GLY A 83 12.21 9.61 8.06
CA GLY A 83 11.50 8.34 8.05
C GLY A 83 11.94 7.47 6.88
N LYS A 84 11.08 6.54 6.46
CA LYS A 84 11.34 5.65 5.33
C LYS A 84 10.04 5.37 4.59
N VAL A 85 10.09 5.35 3.27
CA VAL A 85 8.98 4.86 2.44
C VAL A 85 9.47 3.67 1.65
N GLY A 86 8.71 2.59 1.60
CA GLY A 86 9.16 1.39 0.94
C GLY A 86 8.04 0.48 0.45
N VAL A 87 8.45 -0.43 -0.43
CA VAL A 87 7.61 -1.49 -0.98
C VAL A 87 8.21 -2.84 -0.64
N ILE A 88 7.37 -3.79 -0.24
CA ILE A 88 7.76 -5.17 0.04
C ILE A 88 6.99 -6.08 -0.91
N LEU A 89 7.73 -6.90 -1.64
CA LEU A 89 7.19 -7.94 -2.48
C LEU A 89 7.38 -9.27 -1.74
N ILE A 90 6.30 -9.95 -1.40
CA ILE A 90 6.35 -11.32 -0.89
C ILE A 90 5.76 -12.30 -1.92
N PRO A 91 6.16 -13.57 -1.94
CA PRO A 91 5.54 -14.51 -2.85
C PRO A 91 4.05 -14.69 -2.53
N ASP A 92 3.19 -14.60 -3.55
CA ASP A 92 1.72 -14.63 -3.38
C ASP A 92 1.19 -16.07 -3.32
N MET A 93 1.62 -16.77 -2.27
CA MET A 93 1.27 -18.15 -1.94
C MET A 93 0.57 -18.20 -0.58
N PRO A 94 -0.51 -18.99 -0.43
CA PRO A 94 -1.30 -19.03 0.81
C PRO A 94 -0.48 -19.20 2.09
N VAL A 95 0.54 -20.07 2.06
CA VAL A 95 1.40 -20.34 3.21
C VAL A 95 2.19 -19.11 3.68
N PHE A 96 2.69 -18.28 2.76
CA PHE A 96 3.48 -17.10 3.13
C PHE A 96 2.59 -15.91 3.49
N THR A 97 1.45 -15.77 2.80
CA THR A 97 0.47 -14.75 3.16
C THR A 97 -0.15 -15.01 4.53
N GLU A 98 -0.33 -16.28 4.92
CA GLU A 98 -0.80 -16.63 6.26
C GLU A 98 0.26 -16.27 7.31
N LEU A 99 1.52 -16.67 7.10
CA LEU A 99 2.62 -16.32 8.03
C LEU A 99 2.79 -14.80 8.21
N LEU A 100 2.63 -14.01 7.15
CA LEU A 100 2.64 -12.55 7.27
C LEU A 100 1.49 -12.05 8.16
N ARG A 101 0.30 -12.63 8.00
CA ARG A 101 -0.93 -12.19 8.69
C ARG A 101 -1.01 -12.66 10.14
N THR A 102 -0.57 -13.88 10.45
CA THR A 102 -0.71 -14.46 11.77
C THR A 102 0.53 -14.25 12.62
N GLU A 103 1.72 -14.35 12.03
CA GLU A 103 3.00 -14.26 12.75
C GLU A 103 3.73 -12.93 12.52
N GLY A 104 3.30 -12.12 11.54
CA GLY A 104 4.04 -10.90 11.17
C GLY A 104 5.33 -11.17 10.42
N GLU A 105 5.50 -12.37 9.87
CA GLU A 105 6.76 -12.81 9.28
C GLU A 105 6.79 -12.63 7.76
N PHE A 106 7.82 -11.94 7.27
CA PHE A 106 8.07 -11.80 5.84
C PHE A 106 8.94 -12.97 5.35
N ILE A 107 8.34 -13.85 4.56
CA ILE A 107 9.06 -14.99 3.98
C ILE A 107 9.51 -14.66 2.55
N PHE A 108 10.83 -14.69 2.33
CA PHE A 108 11.50 -14.32 1.06
C PHE A 108 11.11 -12.94 0.49
N PRO A 109 11.16 -11.86 1.30
CA PRO A 109 10.82 -10.54 0.81
C PRO A 109 11.85 -10.03 -0.20
N LEU A 110 11.37 -9.37 -1.25
CA LEU A 110 12.15 -8.42 -2.05
C LEU A 110 11.71 -7.02 -1.67
N GLU A 111 12.64 -6.10 -1.47
CA GLU A 111 12.30 -4.78 -0.90
C GLU A 111 13.08 -3.66 -1.59
N ALA A 112 12.38 -2.56 -1.87
CA ALA A 112 12.99 -1.29 -2.22
C ALA A 112 12.47 -0.23 -1.25
N SER A 113 13.35 0.65 -0.81
CA SER A 113 13.00 1.74 0.10
C SER A 113 13.80 3.00 -0.20
N VAL A 114 13.29 4.12 0.27
CA VAL A 114 13.97 5.40 0.30
C VAL A 114 14.02 5.90 1.74
N ASP A 115 15.21 6.25 2.20
CA ASP A 115 15.38 6.96 3.46
C ASP A 115 15.02 8.44 3.25
N ILE A 116 14.10 8.93 4.05
CA ILE A 116 13.69 10.34 4.06
C ILE A 116 14.52 11.03 5.13
N ARG A 117 15.38 11.98 4.74
CA ARG A 117 16.14 12.83 5.65
C ARG A 117 16.41 14.18 4.98
N GLY A 118 16.00 15.27 5.62
CA GLY A 118 16.37 16.63 5.18
C GLY A 118 15.97 16.97 3.75
N LEU A 119 14.82 16.47 3.29
CA LEU A 119 14.34 16.75 1.95
C LEU A 119 13.99 18.24 1.79
N SER A 120 14.44 18.84 0.69
CA SER A 120 14.03 20.18 0.27
C SER A 120 12.76 20.19 -0.58
N SER A 121 12.24 19.01 -0.92
CA SER A 121 11.08 18.78 -1.79
C SER A 121 10.17 17.70 -1.21
N ALA A 122 8.88 17.77 -1.52
CA ALA A 122 7.91 16.72 -1.18
C ALA A 122 8.09 15.45 -2.02
N ILE A 123 8.90 15.50 -3.08
CA ILE A 123 9.15 14.38 -4.00
C ILE A 123 10.29 13.52 -3.46
N PHE A 124 10.11 12.20 -3.51
CA PHE A 124 11.13 11.20 -3.20
C PHE A 124 11.20 10.14 -4.29
N ILE A 125 12.39 9.57 -4.49
CA ILE A 125 12.66 8.52 -5.47
C ILE A 125 13.72 7.60 -4.86
N SER A 126 13.54 6.28 -4.98
CA SER A 126 14.56 5.30 -4.60
C SER A 126 15.56 5.07 -5.73
N ASP A 127 16.71 4.50 -5.40
CA ASP A 127 17.53 3.84 -6.41
C ASP A 127 16.78 2.64 -7.02
N GLN A 128 17.22 2.21 -8.20
CA GLN A 128 16.75 0.97 -8.81
C GLN A 128 17.32 -0.23 -8.06
N GLN A 129 16.46 -1.23 -7.83
CA GLN A 129 16.82 -2.50 -7.23
C GLN A 129 16.63 -3.62 -8.24
N THR A 130 17.59 -4.54 -8.32
CA THR A 130 17.49 -5.74 -9.15
C THR A 130 17.44 -6.96 -8.24
N ALA A 131 16.45 -7.82 -8.43
CA ALA A 131 16.29 -9.05 -7.66
C ALA A 131 15.91 -10.22 -8.55
N LYS A 132 16.43 -11.40 -8.21
CA LYS A 132 16.02 -12.65 -8.86
C LYS A 132 14.63 -13.06 -8.40
N VAL A 133 13.82 -13.58 -9.33
CA VAL A 133 12.52 -14.17 -9.00
C VAL A 133 12.67 -15.66 -8.78
N ALA A 134 12.00 -16.16 -7.74
CA ALA A 134 11.95 -17.59 -7.42
C ALA A 134 10.52 -18.14 -7.42
N PHE A 135 9.53 -17.26 -7.59
CA PHE A 135 8.11 -17.58 -7.54
C PHE A 135 7.40 -16.98 -8.75
N PRO A 136 6.25 -17.56 -9.17
CA PRO A 136 5.51 -17.11 -10.35
C PRO A 136 4.74 -15.82 -10.13
N ARG A 137 4.54 -15.42 -8.87
CA ARG A 137 3.78 -14.23 -8.51
C ARG A 137 4.22 -13.67 -7.16
N TYR A 138 4.27 -12.35 -7.07
CA TYR A 138 4.53 -11.61 -5.84
C TYR A 138 3.36 -10.66 -5.52
N ARG A 139 3.03 -10.52 -4.23
CA ARG A 139 2.10 -9.52 -3.71
C ARG A 139 2.88 -8.32 -3.21
N VAL A 140 2.39 -7.12 -3.51
CA VAL A 140 3.04 -5.85 -3.20
C VAL A 140 2.38 -5.21 -2.00
N TYR A 141 3.17 -4.96 -0.97
CA TYR A 141 2.79 -4.17 0.19
C TYR A 141 3.59 -2.88 0.22
N VAL A 142 2.98 -1.80 0.70
CA VAL A 142 3.62 -0.48 0.81
C VAL A 142 3.55 0.01 2.25
N TYR A 143 4.65 0.56 2.75
CA TYR A 143 4.75 1.16 4.07
C TYR A 143 5.30 2.58 4.00
N ASN A 144 5.05 3.36 5.06
CA ASN A 144 5.46 4.74 5.17
C ASN A 144 5.73 5.06 6.65
N GLU A 145 6.99 4.94 7.06
CA GLU A 145 7.50 5.23 8.42
C GLU A 145 7.75 6.73 8.63
N THR A 146 7.04 7.60 7.91
CA THR A 146 7.10 9.05 8.10
C THR A 146 5.86 9.55 8.83
N THR A 147 5.86 10.82 9.20
CA THR A 147 4.73 11.47 9.88
C THR A 147 3.65 11.99 8.91
N SER A 148 3.84 11.88 7.59
CA SER A 148 2.93 12.45 6.58
C SER A 148 2.44 11.39 5.59
N GLY A 149 1.18 11.46 5.19
CA GLY A 149 0.66 10.62 4.11
C GLY A 149 1.36 10.87 2.77
N ALA A 150 1.59 9.78 2.01
CA ALA A 150 2.28 9.83 0.72
C ALA A 150 1.43 9.24 -0.41
N MET A 151 1.68 9.72 -1.63
CA MET A 151 1.30 9.03 -2.87
C MET A 151 2.54 8.31 -3.38
N VAL A 152 2.52 6.98 -3.36
CA VAL A 152 3.63 6.13 -3.79
C VAL A 152 3.32 5.53 -5.15
N SER A 153 4.30 5.52 -6.03
CA SER A 153 4.28 4.77 -7.28
C SER A 153 5.42 3.77 -7.31
N LEU A 154 5.13 2.54 -7.72
CA LEU A 154 6.10 1.48 -7.94
C LEU A 154 6.17 1.19 -9.44
N PHE A 155 7.38 1.12 -9.97
CA PHE A 155 7.65 0.75 -11.35
C PHE A 155 8.51 -0.50 -11.38
N VAL A 156 8.08 -1.51 -12.14
CA VAL A 156 8.72 -2.82 -12.19
C VAL A 156 8.92 -3.23 -13.64
N TYR A 157 10.16 -3.52 -14.01
CA TYR A 157 10.52 -4.16 -15.26
C TYR A 157 10.91 -5.61 -14.98
N ARG A 158 10.35 -6.55 -15.74
CA ARG A 158 10.62 -7.98 -15.67
C ARG A 158 11.62 -8.36 -16.75
N THR A 159 12.66 -9.11 -16.43
CA THR A 159 13.70 -9.50 -17.39
C THR A 159 14.09 -10.97 -17.27
N ARG A 160 14.81 -11.50 -18.28
CA ARG A 160 15.19 -12.90 -18.44
C ARG A 160 16.69 -13.10 -18.35
#